data_AF-A0A358SMB7-F1
#
_entry.id   AF-A0A358SMB7-F1
#
_cell.length_a   1.000
_cell.length_b   1.000
_cell.length_c   1.000
_cell.angle_alpha   90.00
_cell.angle_beta   90.00
_cell.angle_gamma   90.00
#
_symmetry.space_group_name_H-M   'P 1'
#
loop_
_entity.id
_entity.type
_entity.pdbx_description
1 polymer ?
#
loop_
_entity_poly.entity_id
_entity_poly.type
_entity_poly.pdbx_seq_one_letter_code
_entity_poly.pdbx_strand_id
1 'polypeptide(L)'
;MVAMAGDRSAMSSDEPAGVVFPAAADGRRSTSALGRAVVADALRRVDPAGAGDAERDANWRTGYLVHCRRLVEAGLASKDAALSIARDGLRSAHQRMRVLTEGGEEAGLDALLSAPARQPVSTVTIAGTGAAETELSLPYRGDWLRGSALLRQLDAWAERGIIEPSCAEAAGAVAAHPEWLRLPGRTVAVLGAGAEVGPLPVLLSWGARVIAVDLPAPPVWERVLETARRGAGTLLVPVAGGPVRQQEQQAADGAAVARQAGLDLASDVPAAADWLAAADGPLVLGNYVYADGGANVRVCAAVDALTIRLQAMRDDLALAFLATPTDVFAVPDDAVAQSARAWAGRSAAAKLAGPPMRAL
;
A
#
# COMPACT_ATOMS: atom_id res chain seq x y z
N MET A 1 -24.41 -23.68 50.85
CA MET A 1 -24.93 -24.43 49.70
C MET A 1 -24.48 -23.69 48.46
N VAL A 2 -23.54 -24.31 47.74
CA VAL A 2 -22.75 -23.75 46.65
C VAL A 2 -23.63 -23.60 45.41
N ALA A 3 -23.63 -22.42 44.79
CA ALA A 3 -24.11 -22.24 43.42
C ALA A 3 -22.89 -21.93 42.55
N MET A 4 -22.52 -22.92 41.75
CA MET A 4 -21.38 -22.94 40.83
C MET A 4 -21.52 -21.83 39.79
N ALA A 5 -20.52 -20.97 39.72
CA ALA A 5 -20.31 -20.08 38.58
C ALA A 5 -19.96 -20.96 37.37
N GLY A 6 -20.89 -21.01 36.40
CA GLY A 6 -20.66 -21.67 35.14
C GLY A 6 -19.58 -20.92 34.36
N ASP A 7 -18.46 -21.60 34.18
CA ASP A 7 -17.48 -21.36 33.14
C ASP A 7 -18.19 -21.22 31.79
N ARG A 8 -18.16 -20.01 31.24
CA ARG A 8 -18.41 -19.74 29.82
C ARG A 8 -17.30 -18.86 29.29
N SER A 9 -16.05 -19.34 29.41
CA SER A 9 -15.04 -18.98 28.43
C SER A 9 -15.25 -19.84 27.18
N ALA A 10 -16.36 -19.59 26.49
CA ALA A 10 -16.46 -19.99 25.10
C ALA A 10 -15.55 -19.04 24.32
N MET A 11 -14.37 -19.54 23.97
CA MET A 11 -13.50 -18.93 22.96
C MET A 11 -14.37 -18.63 21.73
N SER A 12 -14.62 -17.35 21.47
CA SER A 12 -15.18 -16.92 20.20
C SER A 12 -14.11 -17.17 19.14
N SER A 13 -14.31 -18.24 18.39
CA SER A 13 -13.56 -18.67 17.21
C SER A 13 -13.88 -17.79 15.98
N ASP A 14 -13.89 -16.47 16.15
CA ASP A 14 -14.17 -15.50 15.07
C ASP A 14 -12.89 -14.72 14.68
N GLU A 15 -11.71 -15.33 14.81
CA GLU A 15 -10.51 -14.78 14.17
C GLU A 15 -10.61 -15.04 12.66
N PRO A 16 -10.63 -13.99 11.82
CA PRO A 16 -10.70 -14.19 10.37
C PRO A 16 -9.41 -14.83 9.89
N ALA A 17 -9.54 -15.91 9.12
CA ALA A 17 -8.45 -16.58 8.44
C ALA A 17 -7.58 -15.60 7.63
N GLY A 18 -6.36 -16.01 7.30
CA GLY A 18 -5.36 -15.20 6.60
C GLY A 18 -4.19 -14.79 7.47
N VAL A 19 -3.46 -13.76 7.06
CA VAL A 19 -2.28 -13.24 7.75
C VAL A 19 -2.67 -12.69 9.11
N VAL A 20 -2.01 -13.14 10.18
CA VAL A 20 -2.25 -12.73 11.57
C VAL A 20 -0.93 -12.43 12.31
N PHE A 21 -1.03 -11.67 13.39
CA PHE A 21 0.09 -11.44 14.32
C PHE A 21 0.41 -12.74 15.07
N PRO A 22 1.65 -12.97 15.56
CA PRO A 22 1.94 -14.14 16.37
C PRO A 22 1.15 -14.12 17.69
N ALA A 23 0.65 -15.28 18.11
CA ALA A 23 0.05 -15.47 19.42
C ALA A 23 1.14 -15.50 20.51
N ALA A 24 0.89 -14.82 21.62
CA ALA A 24 1.66 -14.97 22.85
C ALA A 24 1.27 -16.28 23.57
N ALA A 25 2.02 -16.63 24.62
CA ALA A 25 1.76 -17.84 25.42
C ALA A 25 0.35 -17.85 26.07
N ASP A 26 -0.26 -16.69 26.27
CA ASP A 26 -1.63 -16.53 26.78
C ASP A 26 -2.69 -16.46 25.67
N GLY A 27 -2.31 -16.75 24.42
CA GLY A 27 -3.16 -16.71 23.24
C GLY A 27 -3.39 -15.32 22.65
N ARG A 28 -2.96 -14.23 23.31
CA ARG A 28 -3.20 -12.88 22.81
C ARG A 28 -2.24 -12.49 21.70
N ARG A 29 -2.76 -11.83 20.67
CA ARG A 29 -2.00 -11.30 19.53
C ARG A 29 -1.77 -9.80 19.69
N SER A 30 -0.50 -9.37 19.82
CA SER A 30 -0.15 -7.98 20.15
C SER A 30 0.63 -7.27 19.04
N THR A 31 0.02 -6.21 18.48
CA THR A 31 0.66 -5.32 17.49
C THR A 31 1.88 -4.59 18.07
N SER A 32 1.80 -4.18 19.34
CA SER A 32 2.88 -3.46 20.02
C SER A 32 4.07 -4.37 20.29
N ALA A 33 3.83 -5.63 20.68
CA ALA A 33 4.90 -6.60 20.88
C ALA A 33 5.61 -6.93 19.55
N LEU A 34 4.85 -7.09 18.46
CA LEU A 34 5.41 -7.29 17.13
C LEU A 34 6.27 -6.10 16.70
N GLY A 35 5.70 -4.89 16.70
CA GLY A 35 6.39 -3.68 16.25
C GLY A 35 7.71 -3.46 16.99
N ARG A 36 7.68 -3.62 18.33
CA ARG A 36 8.87 -3.53 19.17
C ARG A 36 9.96 -4.52 18.77
N ALA A 37 9.58 -5.78 18.57
CA ALA A 37 10.53 -6.82 18.24
C ALA A 37 11.13 -6.65 16.82
N VAL A 38 10.32 -6.23 15.86
CA VAL A 38 10.77 -5.97 14.48
C VAL A 38 11.76 -4.81 14.42
N VAL A 39 11.46 -3.69 15.09
CA VAL A 39 12.36 -2.53 15.11
C VAL A 39 13.67 -2.86 15.83
N ALA A 40 13.61 -3.62 16.93
CA ALA A 40 14.81 -4.08 17.59
C ALA A 40 15.67 -4.99 16.71
N ASP A 41 15.05 -5.97 16.04
CA ASP A 41 15.75 -6.87 15.12
C ASP A 41 16.40 -6.09 13.96
N ALA A 42 15.71 -5.08 13.43
CA ALA A 42 16.21 -4.21 12.36
C ALA A 42 17.45 -3.42 12.79
N LEU A 43 17.47 -2.88 14.01
CA LEU A 43 18.60 -2.11 14.53
C LEU A 43 19.77 -2.99 14.98
N ARG A 44 19.54 -4.26 15.36
CA ARG A 44 20.50 -5.05 16.15
C ARG A 44 21.92 -5.13 15.57
N ARG A 45 22.08 -5.19 14.25
CA ARG A 45 23.40 -5.24 13.61
C ARG A 45 24.09 -3.87 13.54
N VAL A 46 23.33 -2.81 13.32
CA VAL A 46 23.85 -1.47 13.00
C VAL A 46 23.93 -0.57 14.23
N ASP A 47 22.92 -0.63 15.09
CA ASP A 47 22.82 0.11 16.34
C ASP A 47 22.31 -0.81 17.47
N PRO A 48 23.19 -1.61 18.09
CA PRO A 48 22.84 -2.52 19.18
C PRO A 48 22.23 -1.81 20.40
N ALA A 49 22.65 -0.57 20.68
CA ALA A 49 22.08 0.22 21.76
C ALA A 49 20.62 0.58 21.45
N GLY A 50 20.33 0.99 20.21
CA GLY A 50 18.98 1.30 19.76
C GLY A 50 18.06 0.09 19.71
N ALA A 51 18.59 -1.06 19.34
CA ALA A 51 17.87 -2.32 19.46
C ALA A 51 17.44 -2.60 20.91
N GLY A 52 18.36 -2.44 21.87
CA GLY A 52 18.06 -2.63 23.29
C GLY A 52 17.04 -1.63 23.83
N ASP A 53 17.10 -0.37 23.39
CA ASP A 53 16.14 0.66 23.80
C ASP A 53 14.75 0.38 23.26
N ALA A 54 14.64 -0.05 21.99
CA ALA A 54 13.38 -0.52 21.43
C ALA A 54 12.83 -1.71 22.24
N GLU A 55 13.62 -2.76 22.48
CA GLU A 55 13.21 -3.97 23.22
C GLU A 55 12.61 -3.69 24.61
N ARG A 56 13.17 -2.70 25.32
CA ARG A 56 12.75 -2.35 26.68
C ARG A 56 11.62 -1.32 26.72
N ASP A 57 11.19 -0.78 25.59
CA ASP A 57 10.12 0.22 25.56
C ASP A 57 8.78 -0.39 25.98
N ALA A 58 8.34 0.00 27.18
CA ALA A 58 7.06 -0.41 27.77
C ALA A 58 5.88 0.40 27.23
N ASN A 59 6.11 1.58 26.63
CA ASN A 59 5.11 2.52 26.16
C ASN A 59 5.08 2.61 24.62
N TRP A 60 5.20 1.46 23.95
CA TRP A 60 5.29 1.39 22.48
C TRP A 60 4.19 2.17 21.75
N ARG A 61 2.95 2.15 22.25
CA ARG A 61 1.78 2.80 21.62
C ARG A 61 1.97 4.29 21.35
N THR A 62 2.81 4.96 22.12
CA THR A 62 3.11 6.39 21.95
C THR A 62 4.60 6.69 21.76
N GLY A 63 5.48 5.80 22.20
CA GLY A 63 6.93 5.95 22.10
C GLY A 63 7.54 5.54 20.77
N TYR A 64 6.83 4.82 19.89
CA TYR A 64 7.43 4.21 18.69
C TYR A 64 8.12 5.20 17.73
N LEU A 65 7.69 6.46 17.68
CA LEU A 65 8.22 7.47 16.75
C LEU A 65 9.73 7.71 16.91
N VAL A 66 10.26 7.66 18.14
CA VAL A 66 11.70 7.84 18.38
C VAL A 66 12.50 6.69 17.76
N HIS A 67 11.96 5.47 17.79
CA HIS A 67 12.61 4.30 17.22
C HIS A 67 12.50 4.29 15.70
N CYS A 68 11.38 4.74 15.14
CA CYS A 68 11.24 4.95 13.69
C CYS A 68 12.27 5.95 13.14
N ARG A 69 12.49 7.06 13.86
CA ARG A 69 13.55 8.02 13.53
C ARG A 69 14.93 7.39 13.61
N ARG A 70 15.19 6.61 14.67
CA ARG A 70 16.49 5.95 14.89
C ARG A 70 16.84 4.94 13.80
N LEU A 71 15.85 4.23 13.22
CA LEU A 71 16.06 3.36 12.05
C LEU A 71 16.70 4.13 10.88
N VAL A 72 16.24 5.36 10.64
CA VAL A 72 16.76 6.20 9.56
C VAL A 72 18.14 6.74 9.94
N GLU A 73 18.28 7.34 11.12
CA GLU A 73 19.54 7.92 11.58
C GLU A 73 20.69 6.90 11.58
N ALA A 74 20.44 5.69 12.08
CA ALA A 74 21.43 4.60 12.06
C ALA A 74 21.78 4.17 10.63
N GLY A 75 20.82 4.23 9.71
CA GLY A 75 21.02 3.92 8.29
C GLY A 75 21.86 4.95 7.54
N LEU A 76 21.92 6.21 7.99
CA LEU A 76 22.65 7.28 7.29
C LEU A 76 24.16 7.11 7.30
N ALA A 77 24.70 6.27 8.18
CA ALA A 77 26.14 6.02 8.26
C ALA A 77 26.71 5.38 6.98
N SER A 78 25.92 4.54 6.28
CA SER A 78 26.33 3.93 5.01
C SER A 78 25.16 3.26 4.27
N LYS A 79 25.33 3.03 2.96
CA LYS A 79 24.40 2.23 2.16
C LYS A 79 24.18 0.83 2.75
N ASP A 80 25.24 0.18 3.23
CA ASP A 80 25.15 -1.18 3.80
C ASP A 80 24.39 -1.18 5.13
N ALA A 81 24.51 -0.13 5.94
CA ALA A 81 23.73 0.06 7.16
C ALA A 81 22.24 0.20 6.84
N ALA A 82 21.87 1.11 5.93
CA ALA A 82 20.48 1.30 5.50
C ALA A 82 19.87 0.00 4.95
N LEU A 83 20.58 -0.71 4.06
CA LEU A 83 20.11 -1.98 3.51
C LEU A 83 20.04 -3.10 4.56
N SER A 84 20.96 -3.12 5.53
CA SER A 84 20.92 -4.10 6.63
C SER A 84 19.70 -3.91 7.50
N ILE A 85 19.39 -2.67 7.91
CA ILE A 85 18.22 -2.34 8.72
C ILE A 85 16.94 -2.76 8.02
N ALA A 86 16.78 -2.38 6.74
CA ALA A 86 15.60 -2.74 5.96
C ALA A 86 15.43 -4.26 5.81
N ARG A 87 16.51 -4.97 5.45
CA ARG A 87 16.49 -6.44 5.28
C ARG A 87 16.22 -7.18 6.58
N ASP A 88 16.85 -6.76 7.68
CA ASP A 88 16.67 -7.43 8.97
C ASP A 88 15.29 -7.17 9.56
N GLY A 89 14.76 -5.95 9.39
CA GLY A 89 13.37 -5.61 9.77
C GLY A 89 12.34 -6.42 8.99
N LEU A 90 12.45 -6.46 7.66
CA LEU A 90 11.55 -7.29 6.83
C LEU A 90 11.68 -8.78 7.18
N ARG A 91 12.90 -9.30 7.34
CA ARG A 91 13.11 -10.70 7.77
C ARG A 91 12.44 -10.98 9.10
N SER A 92 12.57 -10.09 10.08
CA SER A 92 11.92 -10.22 11.38
C SER A 92 10.39 -10.25 11.27
N ALA A 93 9.82 -9.34 10.46
CA ALA A 93 8.38 -9.32 10.21
C ALA A 93 7.92 -10.67 9.61
N HIS A 94 8.60 -11.16 8.57
CA HIS A 94 8.28 -12.46 7.94
C HIS A 94 8.39 -13.65 8.89
N GLN A 95 9.45 -13.70 9.70
CA GLN A 95 9.65 -14.80 10.66
C GLN A 95 8.62 -14.80 11.80
N ARG A 96 8.03 -13.65 12.12
CA ARG A 96 7.11 -13.49 13.26
C ARG A 96 5.65 -13.52 12.85
N MET A 97 5.31 -13.00 11.68
CA MET A 97 3.95 -13.03 11.16
C MET A 97 3.54 -14.47 10.83
N ARG A 98 2.24 -14.71 10.90
CA ARG A 98 1.65 -16.04 10.81
C ARG A 98 0.48 -16.02 9.85
N VAL A 99 0.04 -17.19 9.43
CA VAL A 99 -1.15 -17.39 8.60
C VAL A 99 -2.06 -18.35 9.33
N LEU A 100 -3.28 -17.92 9.62
CA LEU A 100 -4.33 -18.78 10.16
C LEU A 100 -5.17 -19.33 9.01
N THR A 101 -5.26 -20.64 8.89
CA THR A 101 -6.14 -21.28 7.91
C THR A 101 -7.59 -21.26 8.38
N GLU A 102 -8.55 -21.51 7.48
CA GLU A 102 -9.96 -21.67 7.84
C GLU A 102 -10.22 -22.83 8.81
N GLY A 103 -9.35 -23.85 8.81
CA GLY A 103 -9.40 -24.96 9.75
C GLY A 103 -8.81 -24.65 11.13
N GLY A 104 -8.28 -23.43 11.34
CA GLY A 104 -7.65 -23.02 12.60
C GLY A 104 -6.18 -23.40 12.74
N GLU A 105 -5.59 -24.07 11.75
CA GLU A 105 -4.15 -24.37 11.73
C GLU A 105 -3.34 -23.11 11.45
N GLU A 106 -2.23 -22.93 12.16
CA GLU A 106 -1.35 -21.76 12.05
C GLU A 106 0.00 -22.13 11.42
N ALA A 107 0.39 -21.39 10.39
CA ALA A 107 1.67 -21.54 9.68
C ALA A 107 2.49 -20.24 9.70
N GLY A 108 3.77 -20.33 9.35
CA GLY A 108 4.60 -19.15 9.09
C GLY A 108 4.12 -18.37 7.85
N LEU A 109 4.44 -17.07 7.78
CA LEU A 109 4.11 -16.23 6.62
C LEU A 109 4.77 -16.76 5.33
N ASP A 110 5.93 -17.39 5.45
CA ASP A 110 6.68 -18.02 4.36
C ASP A 110 5.90 -19.13 3.65
N ALA A 111 4.91 -19.75 4.31
CA ALA A 111 4.01 -20.71 3.67
C ALA A 111 3.29 -20.10 2.45
N LEU A 112 3.00 -18.79 2.44
CA LEU A 112 2.34 -18.11 1.32
C LEU A 112 3.20 -18.07 0.06
N LEU A 113 4.52 -18.23 0.18
CA LEU A 113 5.44 -18.19 -0.96
C LEU A 113 5.25 -19.37 -1.92
N SER A 114 4.76 -20.51 -1.42
CA SER A 114 4.57 -21.72 -2.21
C SER A 114 3.21 -22.39 -2.08
N ALA A 115 2.34 -21.92 -1.18
CA ALA A 115 1.00 -22.48 -1.02
C ALA A 115 0.20 -22.41 -2.34
N PRO A 116 -0.59 -23.44 -2.67
CA PRO A 116 -1.47 -23.40 -3.83
C PRO A 116 -2.64 -22.42 -3.60
N ALA A 117 -3.15 -21.83 -4.68
CA ALA A 117 -4.41 -21.10 -4.63
C ALA A 117 -5.56 -22.05 -4.23
N ARG A 118 -6.40 -21.60 -3.30
CA ARG A 118 -7.59 -22.37 -2.84
C ARG A 118 -8.67 -22.46 -3.91
N GLN A 119 -8.77 -21.41 -4.73
CA GLN A 119 -9.77 -21.29 -5.78
C GLN A 119 -9.18 -20.59 -7.00
N PRO A 120 -9.58 -20.97 -8.21
CA PRO A 120 -9.18 -20.26 -9.42
C PRO A 120 -9.83 -18.87 -9.46
N VAL A 121 -9.08 -17.91 -10.03
CA VAL A 121 -9.55 -16.55 -10.28
C VAL A 121 -9.82 -16.40 -11.77
N SER A 122 -11.04 -16.00 -12.12
CA SER A 122 -11.39 -15.61 -13.48
C SER A 122 -11.29 -14.10 -13.65
N THR A 123 -11.13 -13.63 -14.89
CA THR A 123 -10.97 -12.20 -15.20
C THR A 123 -12.16 -11.67 -15.96
N VAL A 124 -12.88 -10.68 -15.43
CA VAL A 124 -13.84 -9.90 -16.23
C VAL A 124 -13.13 -8.64 -16.75
N THR A 125 -13.26 -8.35 -18.05
CA THR A 125 -12.67 -7.15 -18.67
C THR A 125 -13.74 -6.09 -18.85
N ILE A 126 -13.50 -4.89 -18.32
CA ILE A 126 -14.36 -3.72 -18.48
C ILE A 126 -13.60 -2.70 -19.33
N ALA A 127 -14.09 -2.45 -20.54
CA ALA A 127 -13.59 -1.38 -21.40
C ALA A 127 -14.33 -0.08 -21.08
N GLY A 128 -13.59 0.98 -20.83
CA GLY A 128 -14.14 2.32 -20.67
C GLY A 128 -14.66 2.87 -22.00
N THR A 129 -15.61 3.79 -21.94
CA THR A 129 -16.21 4.45 -23.11
C THR A 129 -15.87 5.93 -23.21
N GLY A 130 -15.11 6.46 -22.25
CA GLY A 130 -14.62 7.84 -22.24
C GLY A 130 -13.50 8.10 -23.24
N ALA A 131 -13.25 9.39 -23.50
CA ALA A 131 -12.10 9.82 -24.31
C ALA A 131 -10.84 9.89 -23.45
N ALA A 132 -9.73 9.38 -23.97
CA ALA A 132 -8.45 9.42 -23.26
C ALA A 132 -7.95 10.86 -23.14
N GLU A 133 -7.44 11.23 -21.96
CA GLU A 133 -6.72 12.48 -21.81
C GLU A 133 -5.45 12.48 -22.69
N THR A 134 -5.19 13.60 -23.35
CA THR A 134 -4.09 13.75 -24.31
C THR A 134 -3.01 14.71 -23.82
N GLU A 135 -3.16 15.27 -22.63
CA GLU A 135 -2.20 16.14 -21.97
C GLU A 135 -2.27 15.93 -20.46
N LEU A 136 -1.15 16.11 -19.75
CA LEU A 136 -1.14 16.05 -18.30
C LEU A 136 -1.97 17.19 -17.71
N SER A 137 -2.92 16.84 -16.84
CA SER A 137 -3.76 17.82 -16.16
C SER A 137 -3.73 17.62 -14.65
N LEU A 138 -3.74 18.73 -13.92
CA LEU A 138 -3.74 18.72 -12.45
C LEU A 138 -4.89 19.59 -11.91
N PRO A 139 -5.81 19.06 -11.10
CA PRO A 139 -6.81 19.86 -10.44
C PRO A 139 -6.16 20.72 -9.35
N TYR A 140 -6.35 22.04 -9.39
CA TYR A 140 -5.82 22.96 -8.40
C TYR A 140 -6.76 24.13 -8.17
N ARG A 141 -7.26 24.28 -6.93
CA ARG A 141 -8.13 25.40 -6.50
C ARG A 141 -9.38 25.64 -7.38
N GLY A 142 -9.97 24.56 -7.87
CA GLY A 142 -11.18 24.62 -8.71
C GLY A 142 -10.89 24.73 -10.22
N ASP A 143 -9.64 24.97 -10.59
CA ASP A 143 -9.18 24.99 -11.99
C ASP A 143 -8.44 23.69 -12.36
N TRP A 144 -8.26 23.51 -13.67
CA TRP A 144 -7.42 22.44 -14.23
C TRP A 144 -6.18 23.05 -14.86
N LEU A 145 -5.02 22.78 -14.25
CA LEU A 145 -3.73 23.24 -14.76
C LEU A 145 -3.26 22.32 -15.87
N ARG A 146 -2.93 22.91 -17.02
CA ARG A 146 -2.46 22.20 -18.22
C ARG A 146 -1.42 23.03 -18.97
N GLY A 147 -0.61 22.36 -19.79
CA GLY A 147 0.42 22.99 -20.63
C GLY A 147 1.22 24.06 -19.87
N SER A 148 1.30 25.27 -20.42
CA SER A 148 2.08 26.36 -19.81
C SER A 148 1.60 26.79 -18.42
N ALA A 149 0.31 26.64 -18.09
CA ALA A 149 -0.20 26.99 -16.77
C ALA A 149 0.28 26.02 -15.70
N LEU A 150 0.36 24.72 -16.05
CA LEU A 150 0.96 23.71 -15.19
C LEU A 150 2.44 24.00 -14.95
N LEU A 151 3.22 24.24 -16.02
CA LEU A 151 4.66 24.49 -15.89
C LEU A 151 4.96 25.70 -15.00
N ARG A 152 4.28 26.84 -15.22
CA ARG A 152 4.43 28.03 -14.36
C ARG A 152 4.06 27.74 -12.90
N GLN A 153 3.08 26.88 -12.65
CA GLN A 153 2.69 26.53 -11.30
C GLN A 153 3.73 25.62 -10.61
N LEU A 154 4.32 24.68 -11.35
CA LEU A 154 5.42 23.85 -10.87
C LEU A 154 6.64 24.71 -10.49
N ASP A 155 7.03 25.64 -11.37
CA ASP A 155 8.12 26.60 -11.09
C ASP A 155 7.82 27.41 -9.82
N ALA A 156 6.61 27.99 -9.72
CA ALA A 156 6.21 28.75 -8.56
C ALA A 156 6.14 27.93 -7.26
N TRP A 157 5.87 26.62 -7.33
CA TRP A 157 5.93 25.74 -6.16
C TRP A 157 7.36 25.41 -5.76
N ALA A 158 8.25 25.16 -6.72
CA ALA A 158 9.67 24.92 -6.46
C ALA A 158 10.34 26.17 -5.84
N GLU A 159 10.13 27.35 -6.44
CA GLU A 159 10.67 28.63 -5.92
C GLU A 159 10.20 28.91 -4.48
N ARG A 160 8.97 28.52 -4.15
CA ARG A 160 8.39 28.71 -2.81
C ARG A 160 8.73 27.59 -1.82
N GLY A 161 9.42 26.53 -2.25
CA GLY A 161 9.73 25.37 -1.42
C GLY A 161 8.53 24.51 -1.05
N ILE A 162 7.51 24.46 -1.89
CA ILE A 162 6.35 23.57 -1.70
C ILE A 162 6.67 22.17 -2.22
N ILE A 163 7.40 22.08 -3.32
CA ILE A 163 7.93 20.85 -3.89
C ILE A 163 9.42 21.01 -4.14
N GLU A 164 10.14 19.89 -4.18
CA GLU A 164 11.54 19.88 -4.61
C GLU A 164 11.67 20.17 -6.12
N PRO A 165 12.78 20.77 -6.58
CA PRO A 165 13.03 20.97 -8.00
C PRO A 165 12.92 19.69 -8.84
N SER A 166 13.40 18.56 -8.30
CA SER A 166 13.30 17.23 -8.90
C SER A 166 11.84 16.80 -9.17
N CYS A 167 10.91 17.18 -8.29
CA CYS A 167 9.49 16.90 -8.46
C CYS A 167 8.90 17.74 -9.60
N ALA A 168 9.24 19.03 -9.67
CA ALA A 168 8.83 19.91 -10.75
C ALA A 168 9.37 19.41 -12.12
N GLU A 169 10.65 19.03 -12.17
CA GLU A 169 11.29 18.46 -13.36
C GLU A 169 10.60 17.17 -13.82
N ALA A 170 10.32 16.23 -12.90
CA ALA A 170 9.66 14.97 -13.22
C ALA A 170 8.24 15.19 -13.76
N ALA A 171 7.45 16.06 -13.13
CA ALA A 171 6.11 16.40 -13.60
C ALA A 171 6.15 17.13 -14.96
N GLY A 172 7.12 18.02 -15.15
CA GLY A 172 7.37 18.71 -16.42
C GLY A 172 7.74 17.76 -17.56
N ALA A 173 8.56 16.75 -17.28
CA ALA A 173 8.92 15.72 -18.24
C ALA A 173 7.68 14.93 -18.70
N VAL A 174 6.80 14.51 -17.79
CA VAL A 174 5.54 13.85 -18.15
C VAL A 174 4.64 14.78 -18.97
N ALA A 175 4.56 16.06 -18.61
CA ALA A 175 3.78 17.05 -19.37
C ALA A 175 4.30 17.24 -20.81
N ALA A 176 5.62 17.12 -21.02
CA ALA A 176 6.26 17.21 -22.33
C ALA A 176 6.10 15.93 -23.18
N HIS A 177 5.74 14.82 -22.55
CA HIS A 177 5.62 13.49 -23.16
C HIS A 177 4.23 12.87 -22.91
N PRO A 178 3.15 13.44 -23.49
CA PRO A 178 1.79 12.95 -23.27
C PRO A 178 1.58 11.48 -23.72
N GLU A 179 2.41 10.95 -24.61
CA GLU A 179 2.42 9.55 -25.00
C GLU A 179 2.74 8.59 -23.83
N TRP A 180 3.36 9.07 -22.76
CA TRP A 180 3.64 8.28 -21.55
C TRP A 180 2.40 8.03 -20.70
N LEU A 181 1.37 8.88 -20.77
CA LEU A 181 0.18 8.80 -19.90
C LEU A 181 -0.53 7.45 -20.03
N ARG A 182 -0.55 6.87 -21.23
CA ARG A 182 -1.18 5.56 -21.49
C ARG A 182 -0.37 4.37 -20.98
N LEU A 183 0.86 4.59 -20.53
CA LEU A 183 1.80 3.57 -20.09
C LEU A 183 1.94 2.44 -21.14
N PRO A 184 2.33 2.76 -22.38
CA PRO A 184 2.30 1.81 -23.49
C PRO A 184 3.11 0.54 -23.17
N GLY A 185 2.49 -0.62 -23.38
CA GLY A 185 3.12 -1.93 -23.13
C GLY A 185 3.21 -2.33 -21.66
N ARG A 186 2.66 -1.55 -20.73
CA ARG A 186 2.63 -1.87 -19.30
C ARG A 186 1.20 -2.07 -18.81
N THR A 187 1.04 -3.01 -17.88
CA THR A 187 -0.19 -3.15 -17.09
C THR A 187 0.10 -2.73 -15.66
N VAL A 188 -0.76 -1.90 -15.06
CA VAL A 188 -0.64 -1.51 -13.65
C VAL A 188 -1.59 -2.34 -12.81
N ALA A 189 -1.07 -3.13 -11.88
CA ALA A 189 -1.86 -3.77 -10.83
C ALA A 189 -2.00 -2.80 -9.66
N VAL A 190 -3.23 -2.35 -9.39
CA VAL A 190 -3.57 -1.44 -8.29
C VAL A 190 -4.12 -2.26 -7.14
N LEU A 191 -3.30 -2.50 -6.12
CA LEU A 191 -3.70 -3.10 -4.86
C LEU A 191 -4.38 -2.04 -4.00
N GLY A 192 -5.66 -2.21 -3.65
CA GLY A 192 -6.48 -1.16 -3.06
C GLY A 192 -7.14 -0.28 -4.14
N ALA A 193 -7.76 -0.89 -5.15
CA ALA A 193 -8.34 -0.19 -6.29
C ALA A 193 -9.43 0.85 -5.93
N GLY A 194 -10.17 0.64 -4.85
CA GLY A 194 -11.17 1.53 -4.29
C GLY A 194 -10.66 2.41 -3.14
N ALA A 195 -9.35 2.44 -2.89
CA ALA A 195 -8.75 3.34 -1.91
C ALA A 195 -9.03 4.81 -2.26
N GLU A 196 -9.18 5.65 -1.22
CA GLU A 196 -9.42 7.09 -1.38
C GLU A 196 -8.26 7.78 -2.10
N VAL A 197 -7.04 7.36 -1.79
CA VAL A 197 -5.80 7.87 -2.39
C VAL A 197 -5.19 6.75 -3.23
N GLY A 198 -5.71 6.59 -4.45
CA GLY A 198 -5.22 5.61 -5.42
C GLY A 198 -5.19 6.19 -6.84
N PRO A 199 -4.31 5.67 -7.73
CA PRO A 199 -4.14 6.22 -9.07
C PRO A 199 -5.22 5.72 -10.04
N LEU A 200 -6.12 4.83 -9.62
CA LEU A 200 -7.07 4.15 -10.50
C LEU A 200 -7.87 5.12 -11.40
N PRO A 201 -8.53 6.17 -10.89
CA PRO A 201 -9.28 7.09 -11.74
C PRO A 201 -8.40 7.78 -12.78
N VAL A 202 -7.19 8.19 -12.39
CA VAL A 202 -6.23 8.89 -13.26
C VAL A 202 -5.72 7.95 -14.36
N LEU A 203 -5.27 6.74 -13.99
CA LEU A 203 -4.79 5.74 -14.95
C LEU A 203 -5.86 5.38 -15.99
N LEU A 204 -7.12 5.21 -15.54
CA LEU A 204 -8.24 4.94 -16.44
C LEU A 204 -8.60 6.15 -17.31
N SER A 205 -8.50 7.38 -16.79
CA SER A 205 -8.72 8.60 -17.57
C SER A 205 -7.68 8.76 -18.70
N TRP A 206 -6.44 8.37 -18.44
CA TRP A 206 -5.37 8.37 -19.44
C TRP A 206 -5.56 7.30 -20.51
N GLY A 207 -6.34 6.25 -20.23
CA GLY A 207 -6.54 5.15 -21.17
C GLY A 207 -5.58 3.99 -20.95
N ALA A 208 -5.03 3.83 -19.75
CA ALA A 208 -4.14 2.74 -19.38
C ALA A 208 -4.90 1.41 -19.16
N ARG A 209 -4.15 0.31 -19.17
CA ARG A 209 -4.64 -1.01 -18.76
C ARG A 209 -4.32 -1.25 -17.29
N VAL A 210 -5.35 -1.55 -16.51
CA VAL A 210 -5.27 -1.68 -15.06
C VAL A 210 -5.83 -3.01 -14.60
N ILE A 211 -5.10 -3.71 -13.73
CA ILE A 211 -5.61 -4.83 -12.94
C ILE A 211 -6.03 -4.27 -11.58
N ALA A 212 -7.29 -4.41 -11.20
CA ALA A 212 -7.75 -3.98 -9.88
C ALA A 212 -7.73 -5.14 -8.89
N VAL A 213 -7.17 -4.91 -7.70
CA VAL A 213 -7.31 -5.81 -6.55
C VAL A 213 -7.91 -5.01 -5.41
N ASP A 214 -9.00 -5.48 -4.85
CA ASP A 214 -9.63 -4.95 -3.64
C ASP A 214 -10.46 -6.03 -2.96
N LEU A 215 -10.88 -5.77 -1.73
CA LEU A 215 -11.71 -6.64 -0.92
C LEU A 215 -12.98 -7.08 -1.67
N PRO A 216 -13.50 -8.29 -1.42
CA PRO A 216 -14.76 -8.77 -1.98
C PRO A 216 -15.96 -8.06 -1.35
N ALA A 217 -16.07 -6.75 -1.60
CA ALA A 217 -17.08 -5.85 -1.05
C ALA A 217 -17.85 -5.17 -2.19
N PRO A 218 -19.13 -5.53 -2.44
CA PRO A 218 -19.89 -5.01 -3.57
C PRO A 218 -19.93 -3.46 -3.68
N PRO A 219 -20.08 -2.68 -2.59
CA PRO A 219 -20.05 -1.21 -2.69
C PRO A 219 -18.70 -0.63 -3.14
N VAL A 220 -17.59 -1.34 -2.90
CA VAL A 220 -16.27 -0.95 -3.44
C VAL A 220 -16.26 -1.20 -4.94
N TRP A 221 -16.68 -2.40 -5.37
CA TRP A 221 -16.67 -2.78 -6.77
C TRP A 221 -17.66 -2.00 -7.62
N GLU A 222 -18.83 -1.62 -7.10
CA GLU A 222 -19.76 -0.73 -7.80
C GLU A 222 -19.09 0.59 -8.20
N ARG A 223 -18.38 1.23 -7.27
CA ARG A 223 -17.64 2.50 -7.51
C ARG A 223 -16.47 2.30 -8.47
N VAL A 224 -15.71 1.22 -8.30
CA VAL A 224 -14.57 0.88 -9.18
C VAL A 224 -15.05 0.63 -10.62
N LEU A 225 -16.13 -0.14 -10.80
CA LEU A 225 -16.73 -0.44 -12.11
C LEU A 225 -17.33 0.81 -12.76
N GLU A 226 -17.97 1.70 -11.98
CA GLU A 226 -18.45 2.99 -12.48
C GLU A 226 -17.30 3.86 -12.99
N THR A 227 -16.20 3.93 -12.23
CA THR A 227 -14.98 4.65 -12.63
C THR A 227 -14.40 4.08 -13.92
N ALA A 228 -14.31 2.75 -14.04
CA ALA A 228 -13.83 2.07 -15.25
C ALA A 228 -14.67 2.39 -16.49
N ARG A 229 -16.00 2.35 -16.39
CA ARG A 229 -16.88 2.64 -17.53
C ARG A 229 -16.74 4.08 -18.02
N ARG A 230 -16.58 5.04 -17.09
CA ARG A 230 -16.41 6.46 -17.41
C ARG A 230 -15.04 6.81 -17.99
N GLY A 231 -14.00 6.06 -17.62
CA GLY A 231 -12.64 6.27 -18.12
C GLY A 231 -12.48 5.86 -19.59
N ALA A 232 -11.28 6.03 -20.10
CA ALA A 232 -10.87 5.61 -21.45
C ALA A 232 -10.05 4.30 -21.44
N GLY A 233 -9.72 3.81 -20.24
CA GLY A 233 -8.85 2.67 -20.01
C GLY A 233 -9.56 1.32 -20.07
N THR A 234 -8.81 0.29 -19.74
CA THR A 234 -9.34 -1.08 -19.60
C THR A 234 -9.06 -1.58 -18.19
N LEU A 235 -10.11 -1.99 -17.48
CA LEU A 235 -10.01 -2.58 -16.16
C LEU A 235 -10.15 -4.11 -16.24
N LEU A 236 -9.22 -4.83 -15.62
CA LEU A 236 -9.32 -6.26 -15.36
C LEU A 236 -9.75 -6.49 -13.92
N VAL A 237 -10.84 -7.23 -13.76
CA VAL A 237 -11.52 -7.46 -12.49
C VAL A 237 -11.40 -8.94 -12.12
N PRO A 238 -10.89 -9.28 -10.92
CA PRO A 238 -10.87 -10.64 -10.45
C PRO A 238 -12.26 -11.02 -9.99
N VAL A 239 -12.79 -12.14 -10.47
CA VAL A 239 -14.04 -12.72 -9.97
C VAL A 239 -13.80 -14.12 -9.45
N ALA A 240 -14.37 -14.42 -8.29
CA ALA A 240 -14.36 -15.77 -7.74
C ALA A 240 -15.24 -16.69 -8.60
N GLY A 241 -14.65 -17.74 -9.16
CA GLY A 241 -15.38 -18.71 -9.98
C GLY A 241 -14.56 -19.28 -11.14
N GLY A 242 -14.96 -20.47 -11.59
CA GLY A 242 -14.39 -21.14 -12.76
C GLY A 242 -14.55 -20.33 -14.06
N PRO A 243 -13.98 -20.82 -15.18
CA PRO A 243 -13.80 -20.02 -16.38
C PRO A 243 -15.12 -19.40 -16.87
N VAL A 244 -15.18 -18.07 -16.86
CA VAL A 244 -16.28 -17.29 -17.46
C VAL A 244 -16.13 -17.41 -18.98
N ARG A 245 -17.21 -17.82 -19.68
CA ARG A 245 -17.17 -17.91 -21.15
C ARG A 245 -17.12 -16.50 -21.74
N GLN A 246 -16.37 -16.29 -22.83
CA GLN A 246 -16.21 -14.96 -23.47
C GLN A 246 -17.55 -14.26 -23.79
N GLN A 247 -18.60 -15.01 -24.11
CA GLN A 247 -19.96 -14.49 -24.35
C GLN A 247 -20.63 -13.96 -23.07
N GLU A 248 -20.30 -14.52 -21.90
CA GLU A 248 -20.78 -14.07 -20.58
C GLU A 248 -20.02 -12.81 -20.13
N GLN A 249 -18.75 -12.61 -20.53
CA GLN A 249 -18.00 -11.36 -20.25
C GLN A 249 -18.63 -10.12 -20.87
N GLN A 250 -19.08 -10.20 -22.13
CA GLN A 250 -19.65 -9.04 -22.85
C GLN A 250 -21.08 -8.70 -22.44
N ALA A 251 -21.80 -9.65 -21.84
CA ALA A 251 -23.16 -9.48 -21.34
C ALA A 251 -23.23 -9.33 -19.81
N ALA A 252 -22.10 -9.30 -19.10
CA ALA A 252 -22.07 -9.30 -17.65
C ALA A 252 -22.68 -8.01 -17.09
N ASP A 253 -23.82 -8.16 -16.42
CA ASP A 253 -24.43 -7.09 -15.63
C ASP A 253 -23.43 -6.59 -14.57
N GLY A 254 -23.25 -5.27 -14.51
CA GLY A 254 -22.35 -4.63 -13.56
C GLY A 254 -22.63 -5.01 -12.11
N ALA A 255 -23.90 -5.20 -11.74
CA ALA A 255 -24.27 -5.61 -10.40
C ALA A 255 -23.90 -7.07 -10.11
N ALA A 256 -23.94 -7.94 -11.12
CA ALA A 256 -23.49 -9.33 -10.99
C ALA A 256 -21.97 -9.40 -10.81
N VAL A 257 -21.22 -8.64 -11.61
CA VAL A 257 -19.75 -8.54 -11.48
C VAL A 257 -19.38 -8.02 -10.10
N ALA A 258 -20.02 -6.94 -9.63
CA ALA A 258 -19.71 -6.36 -8.32
C ALA A 258 -19.90 -7.34 -7.14
N ARG A 259 -20.86 -8.27 -7.24
CA ARG A 259 -21.09 -9.30 -6.20
C ARG A 259 -20.03 -10.42 -6.19
N GLN A 260 -19.41 -10.67 -7.33
CA GLN A 260 -18.43 -11.76 -7.49
C GLN A 260 -16.99 -11.26 -7.46
N ALA A 261 -16.80 -9.95 -7.57
CA ALA A 261 -15.48 -9.35 -7.69
C ALA A 261 -14.77 -9.24 -6.34
N GLY A 262 -13.44 -9.37 -6.41
CA GLY A 262 -12.55 -9.10 -5.28
C GLY A 262 -11.68 -10.27 -4.85
N LEU A 263 -10.59 -9.92 -4.18
CA LEU A 263 -9.65 -10.81 -3.52
C LEU A 263 -9.23 -10.14 -2.22
N ASP A 264 -9.39 -10.85 -1.10
CA ASP A 264 -8.87 -10.34 0.17
C ASP A 264 -7.39 -10.66 0.25
N LEU A 265 -6.53 -9.65 0.05
CA LEU A 265 -5.08 -9.83 0.09
C LEU A 265 -4.56 -10.37 1.42
N ALA A 266 -5.28 -10.20 2.54
CA ALA A 266 -4.87 -10.81 3.80
C ALA A 266 -5.04 -12.34 3.78
N SER A 267 -5.89 -12.88 2.90
CA SER A 267 -6.31 -14.28 2.91
C SER A 267 -5.99 -15.01 1.60
N ASP A 268 -5.89 -14.29 0.49
CA ASP A 268 -5.88 -14.83 -0.88
C ASP A 268 -4.58 -14.55 -1.63
N VAL A 269 -3.46 -14.33 -0.92
CA VAL A 269 -2.13 -14.09 -1.52
C VAL A 269 -1.79 -15.10 -2.62
N PRO A 270 -1.96 -16.43 -2.44
CA PRO A 270 -1.65 -17.38 -3.50
C PRO A 270 -2.49 -17.16 -4.78
N ALA A 271 -3.79 -16.94 -4.63
CA ALA A 271 -4.70 -16.72 -5.76
C ALA A 271 -4.40 -15.40 -6.48
N ALA A 272 -4.13 -14.33 -5.73
CA ALA A 272 -3.71 -13.04 -6.28
C ALA A 272 -2.37 -13.16 -7.02
N ALA A 273 -1.41 -13.89 -6.46
CA ALA A 273 -0.10 -14.09 -7.07
C ALA A 273 -0.20 -14.86 -8.39
N ASP A 274 -0.91 -15.99 -8.40
CA ASP A 274 -1.08 -16.83 -9.60
C ASP A 274 -1.81 -16.05 -10.70
N TRP A 275 -2.83 -15.27 -10.32
CA TRP A 275 -3.59 -14.43 -11.26
C TRP A 275 -2.76 -13.28 -11.85
N LEU A 276 -2.01 -12.56 -11.00
CA LEU A 276 -1.14 -11.47 -11.43
C LEU A 276 0.06 -11.97 -12.25
N ALA A 277 0.60 -13.15 -11.93
CA ALA A 277 1.67 -13.77 -12.71
C ALA A 277 1.25 -14.11 -14.13
N ALA A 278 -0.02 -14.47 -14.34
CA ALA A 278 -0.59 -14.77 -15.65
C ALA A 278 -0.86 -13.52 -16.52
N ALA A 279 -0.62 -12.31 -16.03
CA ALA A 279 -0.82 -11.08 -16.80
C ALA A 279 0.20 -10.94 -17.94
N ASP A 280 -0.26 -10.56 -19.13
CA ASP A 280 0.61 -10.35 -20.29
C ASP A 280 1.46 -9.07 -20.17
N GLY A 281 2.75 -9.20 -20.53
CA GLY A 281 3.70 -8.10 -20.62
C GLY A 281 4.10 -7.47 -19.29
N PRO A 282 4.99 -6.46 -19.29
CA PRO A 282 5.51 -5.82 -18.09
C PRO A 282 4.45 -5.36 -17.09
N LEU A 283 4.62 -5.76 -15.83
CA LEU A 283 3.68 -5.49 -14.75
C LEU A 283 4.24 -4.45 -13.77
N VAL A 284 3.43 -3.45 -13.44
CA VAL A 284 3.72 -2.52 -12.33
C VAL A 284 2.81 -2.89 -11.16
N LEU A 285 3.37 -3.39 -10.06
CA LEU A 285 2.64 -3.66 -8.82
C LEU A 285 2.60 -2.41 -7.96
N GLY A 286 1.45 -1.75 -7.95
CA GLY A 286 1.20 -0.56 -7.16
C GLY A 286 0.49 -0.89 -5.85
N ASN A 287 1.13 -0.56 -4.72
CA ASN A 287 0.57 -0.78 -3.39
C ASN A 287 -0.12 0.49 -2.87
N TYR A 288 -1.46 0.44 -2.81
CA TYR A 288 -2.34 1.51 -2.31
C TYR A 288 -3.31 0.99 -1.24
N VAL A 289 -3.04 -0.20 -0.70
CA VAL A 289 -3.89 -0.79 0.34
C VAL A 289 -3.78 0.06 1.60
N TYR A 290 -4.91 0.25 2.26
CA TYR A 290 -4.97 0.86 3.57
C TYR A 290 -6.08 0.21 4.38
N ALA A 291 -5.81 -0.01 5.66
CA ALA A 291 -6.81 -0.43 6.62
C ALA A 291 -6.50 0.20 7.99
N ASP A 292 -7.42 0.12 8.93
CA ASP A 292 -7.22 0.71 10.25
C ASP A 292 -6.42 -0.21 11.18
N GLY A 293 -5.43 0.37 11.86
CA GLY A 293 -4.71 -0.26 12.95
C GLY A 293 -4.04 -1.59 12.57
N GLY A 294 -4.39 -2.65 13.29
CA GLY A 294 -3.77 -3.97 13.10
C GLY A 294 -4.07 -4.59 11.73
N ALA A 295 -5.22 -4.28 11.12
CA ALA A 295 -5.57 -4.77 9.79
C ALA A 295 -4.59 -4.25 8.74
N ASN A 296 -4.10 -3.01 8.88
CA ASN A 296 -3.07 -2.43 8.00
C ASN A 296 -1.80 -3.29 7.99
N VAL A 297 -1.30 -3.66 9.16
CA VAL A 297 -0.07 -4.45 9.27
C VAL A 297 -0.25 -5.84 8.66
N ARG A 298 -1.42 -6.46 8.86
CA ARG A 298 -1.76 -7.75 8.25
C ARG A 298 -1.72 -7.68 6.73
N VAL A 299 -2.39 -6.69 6.14
CA VAL A 299 -2.41 -6.54 4.67
C VAL A 299 -1.05 -6.11 4.13
N CYS A 300 -0.28 -5.26 4.81
CA CYS A 300 1.09 -4.91 4.41
C CYS A 300 2.01 -6.15 4.39
N ALA A 301 1.95 -7.00 5.42
CA ALA A 301 2.72 -8.24 5.46
C ALA A 301 2.29 -9.22 4.35
N ALA A 302 0.99 -9.28 4.06
CA ALA A 302 0.48 -10.11 2.97
C ALA A 302 0.91 -9.59 1.59
N VAL A 303 0.88 -8.27 1.37
CA VAL A 303 1.35 -7.62 0.14
C VAL A 303 2.86 -7.79 -0.04
N ASP A 304 3.65 -7.76 1.03
CA ASP A 304 5.08 -8.01 0.94
C ASP A 304 5.36 -9.48 0.56
N ALA A 305 4.63 -10.44 1.14
CA ALA A 305 4.69 -11.85 0.73
C ALA A 305 4.25 -12.06 -0.74
N LEU A 306 3.18 -11.39 -1.17
CA LEU A 306 2.74 -11.36 -2.57
C LEU A 306 3.85 -10.81 -3.48
N THR A 307 4.50 -9.72 -3.07
CA THR A 307 5.56 -9.06 -3.83
C THR A 307 6.75 -9.99 -4.01
N ILE A 308 7.23 -10.63 -2.94
CA ILE A 308 8.34 -11.61 -3.00
C ILE A 308 7.97 -12.78 -3.91
N ARG A 309 6.75 -13.31 -3.78
CA ARG A 309 6.29 -14.42 -4.63
C ARG A 309 6.21 -14.01 -6.10
N LEU A 310 5.72 -12.81 -6.42
CA LEU A 310 5.67 -12.29 -7.79
C LEU A 310 7.05 -12.04 -8.38
N GLN A 311 8.00 -11.49 -7.60
CA GLN A 311 9.38 -11.31 -8.04
C GLN A 311 10.07 -12.63 -8.38
N ALA A 312 9.69 -13.74 -7.72
CA ALA A 312 10.20 -15.06 -8.06
C ALA A 312 9.61 -15.63 -9.36
N MET A 313 8.42 -15.16 -9.77
CA MET A 313 7.72 -15.62 -10.98
C MET A 313 7.92 -14.72 -12.19
N ARG A 314 8.35 -13.47 -11.99
CA ARG A 314 8.44 -12.43 -13.02
C ARG A 314 9.74 -11.65 -12.92
N ASP A 315 10.46 -11.53 -14.04
CA ASP A 315 11.67 -10.71 -14.18
C ASP A 315 11.37 -9.28 -14.65
N ASP A 316 10.13 -9.00 -15.07
CA ASP A 316 9.66 -7.73 -15.63
C ASP A 316 8.79 -6.90 -14.65
N LEU A 317 8.82 -7.25 -13.36
CA LEU A 317 8.03 -6.60 -12.32
C LEU A 317 8.66 -5.27 -11.88
N ALA A 318 7.91 -4.18 -12.01
CA ALA A 318 8.21 -2.91 -11.36
C ALA A 318 7.31 -2.72 -10.14
N LEU A 319 7.80 -2.02 -9.12
CA LEU A 319 7.04 -1.73 -7.90
C LEU A 319 6.72 -0.23 -7.81
N ALA A 320 5.52 0.09 -7.33
CA ALA A 320 5.10 1.45 -7.02
C ALA A 320 4.46 1.49 -5.63
N PHE A 321 4.85 2.47 -4.81
CA PHE A 321 4.37 2.62 -3.43
C PHE A 321 4.01 4.08 -3.18
N LEU A 322 2.99 4.29 -2.35
CA LEU A 322 2.77 5.59 -1.71
C LEU A 322 3.61 5.70 -0.45
N ALA A 323 4.08 6.92 -0.19
CA ALA A 323 4.62 7.26 1.11
C ALA A 323 3.50 7.19 2.16
N THR A 324 3.82 6.69 3.34
CA THR A 324 2.91 6.66 4.50
C THR A 324 3.22 7.84 5.43
N PRO A 325 2.25 8.33 6.22
CA PRO A 325 2.50 9.40 7.20
C PRO A 325 3.55 9.07 8.27
N THR A 326 3.90 7.79 8.42
CA THR A 326 4.96 7.31 9.32
C THR A 326 6.31 7.13 8.66
N ASP A 327 6.41 7.38 7.35
CA ASP A 327 7.68 7.30 6.65
C ASP A 327 8.59 8.43 7.13
N VAL A 328 9.74 8.03 7.66
CA VAL A 328 10.81 8.95 8.02
C VAL A 328 11.85 8.85 6.92
N PHE A 329 12.27 9.99 6.39
CA PHE A 329 13.30 10.08 5.36
C PHE A 329 14.28 11.17 5.73
N ALA A 330 15.54 10.98 5.36
CA ALA A 330 16.52 12.04 5.43
C ALA A 330 16.26 13.03 4.32
N VAL A 331 16.28 14.31 4.67
CA VAL A 331 16.17 15.41 3.71
C VAL A 331 17.49 16.16 3.68
N PRO A 332 17.85 16.77 2.53
CA PRO A 332 19.00 17.65 2.43
C PRO A 332 18.97 18.83 3.43
N ASP A 333 20.15 19.30 3.86
CA ASP A 333 20.28 20.39 4.84
C ASP A 333 19.63 21.70 4.38
N ASP A 334 19.64 21.99 3.08
CA ASP A 334 19.03 23.17 2.50
C ASP A 334 17.50 23.13 2.58
N ALA A 335 16.88 21.95 2.43
CA ALA A 335 15.45 21.75 2.67
C ALA A 335 15.07 22.04 4.14
N VAL A 336 15.90 21.58 5.10
CA VAL A 336 15.71 21.89 6.53
C VAL A 336 15.84 23.39 6.78
N ALA A 337 16.87 24.03 6.23
CA ALA A 337 17.10 25.45 6.38
C ALA A 337 15.96 26.29 5.76
N GLN A 338 15.45 25.88 4.60
CA GLN A 338 14.31 26.53 3.95
C GLN A 338 13.03 26.39 4.79
N SER A 339 12.72 25.19 5.29
CA SER A 339 11.58 24.94 6.17
C SER A 339 11.65 25.82 7.43
N ALA A 340 12.81 25.89 8.08
CA ALA A 340 13.04 26.74 9.25
C ALA A 340 12.84 28.23 8.94
N ARG A 341 13.36 28.73 7.81
CA ARG A 341 13.13 30.12 7.35
C ARG A 341 11.65 30.40 7.09
N ALA A 342 10.96 29.50 6.40
CA ALA A 342 9.54 29.64 6.10
C ALA A 342 8.69 29.67 7.38
N TRP A 343 9.00 28.81 8.35
CA TRP A 343 8.34 28.81 9.65
C TRP A 343 8.61 30.09 10.44
N ALA A 344 9.87 30.56 10.48
CA ALA A 344 10.23 31.81 11.15
C ALA A 344 9.45 33.00 10.59
N GLY A 345 9.32 33.07 9.25
CA GLY A 345 8.58 34.12 8.54
C GLY A 345 7.05 34.05 8.63
N ARG A 346 6.45 32.99 9.20
CA ARG A 346 4.99 32.92 9.39
C ARG A 346 4.50 33.98 10.38
N SER A 347 3.36 34.58 10.07
CA SER A 347 2.69 35.54 10.98
C SER A 347 2.27 34.86 12.29
N ALA A 348 2.18 35.65 13.37
CA ALA A 348 1.76 35.14 14.68
C ALA A 348 0.37 34.47 14.63
N ALA A 349 -0.55 35.05 13.86
CA ALA A 349 -1.87 34.47 13.62
C ALA A 349 -1.80 33.11 12.92
N ALA A 350 -0.93 32.94 11.91
CA ALA A 350 -0.75 31.66 11.22
C ALA A 350 -0.08 30.60 12.12
N LYS A 351 0.79 31.00 13.06
CA LYS A 351 1.40 30.11 14.04
C LYS A 351 0.40 29.66 15.12
N LEU A 352 -0.55 30.52 15.49
CA LEU A 352 -1.59 30.23 16.48
C LEU A 352 -2.80 29.45 15.90
N ALA A 353 -3.06 29.58 14.60
CA ALA A 353 -4.16 28.88 13.92
C ALA A 353 -3.83 27.43 13.53
N GLY A 354 -2.59 26.98 13.70
CA GLY A 354 -2.20 25.59 13.50
C GLY A 354 -2.36 24.76 14.78
N PRO A 355 -2.66 23.45 14.69
CA PRO A 355 -2.52 22.57 15.86
C PRO A 355 -1.11 22.71 16.43
N PRO A 356 -0.93 22.65 17.76
CA PRO A 356 0.40 22.78 18.36
C PRO A 356 1.30 21.69 17.75
N MET A 357 2.29 22.10 16.96
CA MET A 357 3.36 21.19 16.55
C MET A 357 4.07 20.77 17.84
N ARG A 358 3.82 19.54 18.29
CA ARG A 358 4.68 18.93 19.30
C ARG A 358 6.07 18.86 18.66
N ALA A 359 6.99 19.68 19.16
CA ALA A 359 8.40 19.43 18.93
C ALA A 359 8.67 18.02 19.47
N LEU A 360 9.06 17.11 18.58
CA LEU A 360 9.55 15.78 18.94
C LEU A 360 11.06 15.86 19.19
#